data_AF-A0A0U3SUU5-F1
#
_entry.id   AF-A0A0U3SUU5-F1
#
_cell.length_a   1.000
_cell.length_b   1.000
_cell.length_c   1.000
_cell.angle_alpha   90.00
_cell.angle_beta   90.00
_cell.angle_gamma   90.00
#
_symmetry.space_group_name_H-M   'P 1'
#
loop_
_entity.id
_entity.type
_entity.pdbx_description
1 polymer ?
#
loop_
_entity_poly.entity_id
_entity_poly.type
_entity_poly.pdbx_seq_one_letter_code
_entity_poly.pdbx_strand_id
1 'polypeptide(L)'
;MWLRPLRFLGFAMLLCTLLPWGCTRKAVSFNSNPDQPATAELVADTLVRTTDTVKGQPSLSTARKVVISKEQERAAKEAEKEAQRKPKKKKKVFLGEKIKRAYTKTGPKGRNQIVEVFYYLKYPQPINDYAPAHYYYDTKKHKILKLASVEEDAPTLKILHGPYKKLQNNKVLETGYYALGTRHLRWERFDKNGVLLSKVHYEMGFPRDANVSYYGEDRSLINEVVPYVNGKLEGDYAKFLINGQADWRGQFENGKRVGVWTKYWGFRNRRRYEYQYAESGYDPEVAEPELIREYNRNAVIIYDKEKNIDKRGQPEAEDRPGMRRPVPRAAPKATPKRSK
;
A
#
# COMPACT_ATOMS: atom_id res chain seq x y z
N MET A 1 50.84 51.69 -15.33
CA MET A 1 50.97 53.03 -14.72
C MET A 1 49.57 53.61 -14.62
N TRP A 2 48.93 53.93 -13.50
CA TRP A 2 49.20 54.06 -12.05
C TRP A 2 48.02 53.39 -11.30
N LEU A 3 48.19 52.53 -10.29
CA LEU A 3 48.36 52.83 -8.84
C LEU A 3 47.27 53.80 -8.31
N ARG A 4 46.20 53.30 -7.64
CA ARG A 4 46.00 53.12 -6.16
C ARG A 4 45.90 54.47 -5.40
N PRO A 5 45.51 54.55 -4.10
CA PRO A 5 44.50 53.86 -3.26
C PRO A 5 43.82 54.84 -2.25
N LEU A 6 42.91 54.38 -1.37
CA LEU A 6 42.76 54.86 0.02
C LEU A 6 42.02 53.75 0.81
N ARG A 7 42.59 52.92 1.70
CA ARG A 7 43.41 53.04 2.92
C ARG A 7 42.68 53.51 4.20
N PHE A 8 42.54 52.53 5.10
CA PHE A 8 42.74 52.59 6.56
C PHE A 8 41.58 53.18 7.39
N LEU A 9 41.29 52.78 8.63
CA LEU A 9 41.99 52.08 9.72
C LEU A 9 40.90 51.69 10.75
N GLY A 10 41.05 50.61 11.53
CA GLY A 10 40.13 50.38 12.65
C GLY A 10 40.25 49.04 13.37
N PHE A 11 41.40 48.80 13.97
CA PHE A 11 41.66 47.74 14.95
C PHE A 11 40.75 47.87 16.20
N ALA A 12 40.21 46.77 16.72
CA ALA A 12 40.35 46.35 18.13
C ALA A 12 39.49 45.13 18.48
N MET A 13 40.14 44.13 19.08
CA MET A 13 39.55 42.97 19.73
C MET A 13 38.60 43.35 20.87
N LEU A 14 37.54 42.57 21.07
CA LEU A 14 37.26 42.04 22.41
C LEU A 14 36.60 40.65 22.35
N LEU A 15 37.02 39.85 23.33
CA LEU A 15 36.95 38.41 23.48
C LEU A 15 35.68 37.98 24.26
N CYS A 16 35.28 36.71 24.11
CA CYS A 16 34.33 35.94 24.93
C CYS A 16 32.84 36.37 24.80
N THR A 17 31.91 35.52 24.35
CA THR A 17 31.53 34.27 25.01
C THR A 17 31.03 33.19 24.03
N LEU A 18 31.64 32.00 24.13
CA LEU A 18 31.14 30.72 23.62
C LEU A 18 29.98 30.22 24.48
N LEU A 19 28.88 29.75 23.87
CA LEU A 19 28.10 28.60 24.34
C LEU A 19 27.29 28.00 23.18
N PRO A 20 27.65 26.82 22.64
CA PRO A 20 26.78 26.06 21.74
C PRO A 20 25.72 25.31 22.55
N TRP A 21 24.44 25.53 22.24
CA TRP A 21 23.34 24.66 22.65
C TRP A 21 23.46 23.30 21.96
N GLY A 22 24.26 22.41 22.56
CA GLY A 22 24.28 21.00 22.23
C GLY A 22 23.17 20.27 22.97
N CYS A 23 22.06 19.98 22.31
CA CYS A 23 21.11 18.97 22.78
C CYS A 23 21.72 17.58 22.54
N THR A 24 22.43 17.04 23.54
CA THR A 24 22.90 15.65 23.51
C THR A 24 21.72 14.71 23.76
N ARG A 25 21.34 13.91 22.75
CA ARG A 25 20.48 12.72 22.94
C ARG A 25 21.21 11.78 23.89
N LYS A 26 20.67 11.56 25.10
CA LYS A 26 21.13 10.45 25.95
C LYS A 26 20.77 9.14 25.24
N ALA A 27 21.77 8.44 24.72
CA ALA A 27 21.65 7.05 24.32
C ALA A 27 21.55 6.22 25.61
N VAL A 28 20.39 5.62 25.86
CA VAL A 28 20.23 4.60 26.89
C VAL A 28 20.81 3.30 26.32
N SER A 29 22.08 3.01 26.62
CA SER A 29 22.67 1.71 26.33
C SER A 29 22.31 0.73 27.44
N PHE A 30 21.49 -0.26 27.13
CA PHE A 30 21.21 -1.39 28.01
C PHE A 30 22.35 -2.40 27.86
N ASN A 31 23.42 -2.24 28.65
CA ASN A 31 24.53 -3.19 28.70
C ASN A 31 24.49 -3.92 30.03
N SER A 32 23.90 -5.11 30.06
CA SER A 32 23.99 -6.03 31.20
C SER A 32 25.24 -6.90 31.02
N ASN A 33 26.35 -6.51 31.63
CA ASN A 33 27.53 -7.36 31.77
C ASN A 33 27.86 -7.46 33.27
N PRO A 34 27.78 -8.64 33.91
CA PRO A 34 27.84 -8.76 35.36
C PRO A 34 29.26 -8.73 35.97
N ASP A 35 30.31 -8.54 35.18
CA ASP A 35 31.70 -8.65 35.66
C ASP A 35 32.47 -7.33 35.63
N GLN A 36 32.09 -6.37 36.48
CA GLN A 36 33.01 -5.33 36.97
C GLN A 36 32.72 -5.01 38.45
N PRO A 37 33.76 -4.92 39.31
CA PRO A 37 33.58 -4.57 40.71
C PRO A 37 33.22 -3.09 40.84
N ALA A 38 31.95 -2.81 41.14
CA ALA A 38 31.48 -1.46 41.42
C ALA A 38 31.94 -1.01 42.81
N THR A 39 32.79 0.01 42.86
CA THR A 39 32.99 0.84 44.05
C THR A 39 31.70 1.59 44.33
N ALA A 40 31.03 1.26 45.45
CA ALA A 40 29.81 1.92 45.89
C ALA A 40 30.15 3.31 46.46
N GLU A 41 29.90 4.37 45.68
CA GLU A 41 29.72 5.70 46.25
C GLU A 41 28.33 5.78 46.88
N LEU A 42 28.29 6.02 48.18
CA LEU A 42 27.07 6.22 48.96
C LEU A 42 26.46 7.58 48.62
N VAL A 43 25.59 7.64 47.63
CA VAL A 43 24.69 8.78 47.46
C VAL A 43 23.58 8.64 48.50
N ALA A 44 23.51 9.60 49.44
CA ALA A 44 22.47 9.66 50.46
C ALA A 44 21.09 9.86 49.81
N ASP A 45 20.19 8.90 50.05
CA ASP A 45 18.82 8.91 49.57
C ASP A 45 18.00 9.95 50.36
N THR A 46 17.74 11.11 49.75
CA THR A 46 17.04 12.25 50.38
C THR A 46 15.52 12.13 50.35
N LEU A 47 14.96 10.93 50.52
CA LEU A 47 13.50 10.70 50.59
C LEU A 47 12.98 10.29 51.98
N VAL A 48 13.81 10.31 53.02
CA VAL A 48 13.33 10.13 54.41
C VAL A 48 13.89 11.25 55.28
N ARG A 49 13.06 12.25 55.59
CA ARG A 49 13.37 13.23 56.63
C ARG A 49 13.00 12.63 57.98
N THR A 50 13.94 12.66 58.91
CA THR A 50 13.80 12.16 60.30
C THR A 50 12.82 12.96 61.16
N THR A 51 12.04 13.87 60.57
CA THR A 51 10.98 14.62 61.25
C THR A 51 9.60 13.96 61.15
N ASP A 52 9.45 12.90 60.35
CA ASP A 52 8.17 12.19 60.19
C ASP A 52 7.93 11.10 61.24
N THR A 53 8.82 10.97 62.23
CA THR A 53 8.58 10.11 63.39
C THR A 53 7.78 10.87 64.44
N VAL A 54 6.45 10.77 64.35
CA VAL A 54 5.55 11.13 65.45
C VAL A 54 5.98 10.35 66.69
N LYS A 55 6.38 11.06 67.75
CA LYS A 55 6.59 10.50 69.09
C LYS A 55 5.25 10.07 69.67
N GLY A 56 4.86 8.84 69.37
CA GLY A 56 3.77 8.12 70.03
C GLY A 56 4.12 6.65 69.93
N GLN A 57 4.01 5.91 71.03
CA GLN A 57 4.16 4.45 71.01
C GLN A 57 3.36 3.90 69.82
N PRO A 58 3.94 3.02 68.97
CA PRO A 58 3.12 2.30 68.01
C PRO A 58 2.25 1.37 68.85
N SER A 59 1.04 1.80 69.19
CA SER A 59 0.08 0.88 69.75
C SER A 59 -0.18 -0.13 68.64
N LEU A 60 0.34 -1.35 68.85
CA LEU A 60 -0.09 -2.57 68.16
C LEU A 60 -1.54 -2.90 68.54
N SER A 61 -2.40 -1.88 68.60
CA SER A 61 -3.82 -1.99 68.84
C SER A 61 -4.48 -1.95 67.47
N THR A 62 -4.61 -3.14 66.88
CA THR A 62 -5.66 -3.39 65.91
C THR A 62 -5.62 -2.44 64.72
N ALA A 63 -4.55 -2.50 63.93
CA ALA A 63 -4.74 -2.33 62.50
C ALA A 63 -5.76 -3.41 62.13
N ARG A 64 -7.03 -3.00 62.02
CA ARG A 64 -8.16 -3.84 61.63
C ARG A 64 -7.69 -4.49 60.35
N LYS A 65 -7.17 -5.72 60.44
CA LYS A 65 -6.89 -6.58 59.31
C LYS A 65 -8.22 -6.53 58.58
N VAL A 66 -8.28 -5.80 57.48
CA VAL A 66 -9.49 -5.76 56.66
C VAL A 66 -9.62 -7.21 56.31
N VAL A 67 -10.53 -7.91 57.00
CA VAL A 67 -10.89 -9.28 56.68
C VAL A 67 -11.66 -9.10 55.40
N ILE A 68 -10.91 -8.91 54.31
CA ILE A 68 -11.41 -8.92 52.96
C ILE A 68 -12.10 -10.27 52.89
N SER A 69 -13.42 -10.24 52.78
CA SER A 69 -14.17 -11.48 52.74
C SER A 69 -13.63 -12.29 51.57
N LYS A 70 -13.62 -13.62 51.68
CA LYS A 70 -13.19 -14.51 50.59
C LYS A 70 -13.92 -14.20 49.27
N GLU A 71 -15.10 -13.58 49.36
CA GLU A 71 -15.89 -13.06 48.25
C GLU A 71 -15.30 -11.78 47.64
N GLN A 72 -14.82 -10.83 48.45
CA GLN A 72 -14.14 -9.62 47.97
C GLN A 72 -12.80 -9.94 47.31
N GLU A 73 -12.04 -10.93 47.81
CA GLU A 73 -10.81 -11.38 47.13
C GLU A 73 -11.12 -12.10 45.81
N ARG A 74 -12.21 -12.87 45.75
CA ARG A 74 -12.67 -13.51 44.51
C ARG A 74 -13.16 -12.47 43.51
N ALA A 75 -13.92 -11.48 43.95
CA ALA A 75 -14.39 -10.38 43.12
C ALA A 75 -13.21 -9.53 42.61
N ALA A 76 -12.20 -9.25 43.45
CA ALA A 76 -10.98 -8.55 43.04
C ALA A 76 -10.18 -9.38 42.01
N LYS A 77 -10.03 -10.69 42.21
CA LYS A 77 -9.38 -11.60 41.24
C LYS A 77 -10.18 -11.76 39.95
N GLU A 78 -11.51 -11.73 39.99
CA GLU A 78 -12.36 -11.76 38.80
C GLU A 78 -12.31 -10.45 38.04
N ALA A 79 -12.36 -9.31 38.73
CA ALA A 79 -12.18 -7.98 38.14
C ALA A 79 -10.79 -7.83 37.51
N GLU A 80 -9.74 -8.34 38.15
CA GLU A 80 -8.38 -8.37 37.61
C GLU A 80 -8.29 -9.29 36.38
N LYS A 81 -8.90 -10.48 36.44
CA LYS A 81 -9.00 -11.37 35.27
C LYS A 81 -9.81 -10.76 34.13
N GLU A 82 -10.85 -9.99 34.42
CA GLU A 82 -11.65 -9.28 33.42
C GLU A 82 -10.93 -8.09 32.83
N ALA A 83 -10.17 -7.34 33.64
CA ALA A 83 -9.26 -6.31 33.16
C ALA A 83 -8.15 -6.89 32.26
N GLN A 84 -7.70 -8.11 32.54
CA GLN A 84 -6.73 -8.84 31.70
C GLN A 84 -7.38 -9.52 30.47
N ARG A 85 -8.72 -9.65 30.42
CA ARG A 85 -9.41 -10.27 29.26
C ARG A 85 -9.39 -9.31 28.07
N LYS A 86 -8.62 -9.66 27.05
CA LYS A 86 -8.65 -8.96 25.75
C LYS A 86 -10.05 -9.12 25.12
N PRO A 87 -10.61 -8.06 24.50
CA PRO A 87 -11.92 -8.12 23.86
C PRO A 87 -11.94 -9.22 22.79
N LYS A 88 -13.06 -9.96 22.72
CA LYS A 88 -13.24 -11.03 21.73
C LYS A 88 -13.14 -10.43 20.32
N LYS A 89 -12.12 -10.83 19.55
CA LYS A 89 -11.97 -10.41 18.15
C LYS A 89 -13.21 -10.84 17.35
N LYS A 90 -13.84 -9.90 16.66
CA LYS A 90 -15.00 -10.19 15.80
C LYS A 90 -14.56 -11.18 14.71
N LYS A 91 -15.08 -12.40 14.76
CA LYS A 91 -14.83 -13.42 13.74
C LYS A 91 -15.47 -12.92 12.42
N LYS A 92 -14.75 -13.02 11.30
CA LYS A 92 -15.23 -12.64 9.94
C LYS A 92 -15.35 -11.12 9.68
N VAL A 93 -14.53 -10.31 10.35
CA VAL A 93 -14.35 -8.89 10.01
C VAL A 93 -12.87 -8.66 9.70
N PHE A 94 -12.58 -7.98 8.59
CA PHE A 94 -11.23 -7.54 8.21
C PHE A 94 -11.33 -6.09 7.76
N LEU A 95 -10.45 -5.21 8.26
CA LEU A 95 -10.48 -3.76 8.00
C LEU A 95 -11.88 -3.11 8.14
N GLY A 96 -12.67 -3.56 9.12
CA GLY A 96 -14.05 -3.07 9.35
C GLY A 96 -15.13 -3.76 8.51
N GLU A 97 -14.75 -4.42 7.41
CA GLU A 97 -15.67 -5.05 6.48
C GLU A 97 -15.99 -6.51 6.82
N LYS A 98 -17.24 -6.92 6.55
CA LYS A 98 -17.67 -8.31 6.74
C LYS A 98 -17.19 -9.19 5.59
N ILE A 99 -16.49 -10.26 5.92
CA ILE A 99 -15.89 -11.17 4.95
C ILE A 99 -16.53 -12.57 4.97
N LYS A 100 -16.54 -13.23 3.81
CA LYS A 100 -16.96 -14.63 3.66
C LYS A 100 -15.80 -15.45 3.09
N ARG A 101 -15.60 -16.65 3.62
CA ARG A 101 -14.55 -17.57 3.19
C ARG A 101 -15.00 -18.32 1.93
N ALA A 102 -14.08 -18.51 0.99
CA ALA A 102 -14.20 -19.45 -0.13
C ALA A 102 -12.87 -20.17 -0.34
N TYR A 103 -12.91 -21.16 -1.22
CA TYR A 103 -11.72 -21.83 -1.70
C TYR A 103 -11.89 -22.23 -3.15
N THR A 104 -10.78 -22.31 -3.88
CA THR A 104 -10.70 -22.81 -5.25
C THR A 104 -9.69 -23.92 -5.30
N LYS A 105 -9.91 -24.87 -6.21
CA LYS A 105 -9.04 -26.01 -6.43
C LYS A 105 -8.67 -26.04 -7.90
N THR A 106 -7.39 -26.13 -8.20
CA THR A 106 -6.89 -26.13 -9.57
C THR A 106 -5.86 -27.25 -9.76
N GLY A 107 -5.92 -27.89 -10.93
CA GLY A 107 -5.07 -29.03 -11.26
C GLY A 107 -5.70 -30.40 -10.97
N PRO A 108 -5.02 -31.48 -11.36
CA PRO A 108 -5.50 -32.84 -11.20
C PRO A 108 -5.73 -33.18 -9.73
N LYS A 109 -6.71 -34.04 -9.45
CA LYS A 109 -6.96 -34.56 -8.10
C LYS A 109 -5.73 -35.30 -7.61
N GLY A 110 -5.30 -35.03 -6.37
CA GLY A 110 -4.15 -35.67 -5.73
C GLY A 110 -3.20 -34.66 -5.09
N ARG A 111 -1.95 -35.09 -4.87
CA ARG A 111 -0.93 -34.31 -4.14
C ARG A 111 -0.56 -33.00 -4.83
N ASN A 112 -0.64 -32.96 -6.17
CA ASN A 112 -0.28 -31.78 -6.95
C ASN A 112 -1.41 -30.74 -7.06
N GLN A 113 -2.60 -31.02 -6.51
CA GLN A 113 -3.72 -30.09 -6.52
C GLN A 113 -3.37 -28.82 -5.75
N ILE A 114 -3.56 -27.68 -6.41
CA ILE A 114 -3.39 -26.36 -5.80
C ILE A 114 -4.72 -25.97 -5.16
N VAL A 115 -4.68 -25.65 -3.88
CA VAL A 115 -5.84 -25.19 -3.11
C VAL A 115 -5.59 -23.76 -2.68
N GLU A 116 -6.43 -22.84 -3.13
CA GLU A 116 -6.38 -21.45 -2.72
C GLU A 116 -7.51 -21.21 -1.73
N VAL A 117 -7.18 -20.76 -0.52
CA VAL A 117 -8.13 -20.40 0.52
C VAL A 117 -8.11 -18.89 0.66
N PHE A 118 -9.27 -18.27 0.50
CA PHE A 118 -9.37 -16.81 0.45
C PHE A 118 -10.70 -16.32 1.01
N TYR A 119 -10.80 -15.01 1.14
CA TYR A 119 -11.98 -14.33 1.64
C TYR A 119 -12.39 -13.23 0.67
N TYR A 120 -13.69 -12.99 0.60
CA TYR A 120 -14.29 -11.96 -0.24
C TYR A 120 -15.30 -11.15 0.57
N LEU A 121 -15.58 -9.93 0.10
CA LEU A 121 -16.55 -9.05 0.74
C LEU A 121 -17.96 -9.61 0.67
N LYS A 122 -18.70 -9.51 1.79
CA LYS A 122 -20.13 -9.83 1.81
C LYS A 122 -20.95 -8.78 1.04
N TYR A 123 -20.57 -7.51 1.18
CA TYR A 123 -21.22 -6.37 0.53
C TYR A 123 -20.20 -5.69 -0.38
N PRO A 124 -20.56 -5.38 -1.65
CA PRO A 124 -19.67 -4.63 -2.54
C PRO A 124 -19.30 -3.27 -1.90
N GLN A 125 -18.04 -2.88 -2.08
CA GLN A 125 -17.49 -1.60 -1.63
C GLN A 125 -16.85 -0.89 -2.82
N PRO A 126 -16.74 0.46 -2.81
CA PRO A 126 -16.03 1.18 -3.84
C PRO A 126 -14.56 0.75 -3.85
N ILE A 127 -13.98 0.73 -5.05
CA ILE A 127 -12.65 0.20 -5.31
C ILE A 127 -11.70 1.37 -5.56
N ASN A 128 -10.42 1.20 -5.23
CA ASN A 128 -9.38 2.15 -5.60
C ASN A 128 -9.04 2.02 -7.09
N ASP A 129 -9.39 3.03 -7.89
CA ASP A 129 -9.15 3.05 -9.34
C ASP A 129 -7.67 3.13 -9.71
N TYR A 130 -6.83 3.66 -8.82
CA TYR A 130 -5.39 3.79 -9.07
C TYR A 130 -4.66 2.46 -9.00
N ALA A 131 -5.19 1.46 -8.28
CA ALA A 131 -4.46 0.21 -8.09
C ALA A 131 -4.21 -0.50 -9.44
N PRO A 132 -3.01 -1.09 -9.63
CA PRO A 132 -2.61 -1.65 -10.92
C PRO A 132 -3.42 -2.89 -11.30
N ALA A 133 -3.86 -3.65 -10.29
CA ALA A 133 -4.64 -4.85 -10.47
C ALA A 133 -5.60 -5.09 -9.31
N HIS A 134 -6.79 -5.58 -9.67
CA HIS A 134 -7.84 -5.99 -8.76
C HIS A 134 -8.12 -7.49 -8.92
N TYR A 135 -8.37 -8.13 -7.79
CA TYR A 135 -8.55 -9.55 -7.66
C TYR A 135 -10.01 -9.85 -7.30
N TYR A 136 -10.65 -10.63 -8.15
CA TYR A 136 -12.04 -11.02 -8.03
C TYR A 136 -12.16 -12.54 -7.95
N TYR A 137 -13.14 -13.00 -7.19
CA TYR A 137 -13.59 -14.39 -7.23
C TYR A 137 -14.81 -14.50 -8.14
N ASP A 138 -14.69 -15.27 -9.22
CA ASP A 138 -15.82 -15.64 -10.07
C ASP A 138 -16.53 -16.84 -9.47
N THR A 139 -17.78 -16.64 -9.03
CA THR A 139 -18.59 -17.70 -8.42
C THR A 139 -19.00 -18.80 -9.39
N LYS A 140 -19.05 -18.53 -10.71
CA LYS A 140 -19.41 -19.52 -11.73
C LYS A 140 -18.21 -20.35 -12.15
N LYS A 141 -17.07 -19.70 -12.39
CA LYS A 141 -15.84 -20.38 -12.83
C LYS A 141 -15.04 -20.99 -11.68
N HIS A 142 -15.41 -20.70 -10.43
CA HIS A 142 -14.67 -21.10 -9.24
C HIS A 142 -13.17 -20.80 -9.37
N LYS A 143 -12.84 -19.57 -9.78
CA LYS A 143 -11.46 -19.13 -10.03
C LYS A 143 -11.27 -17.69 -9.58
N ILE A 144 -10.06 -17.39 -9.12
CA ILE A 144 -9.61 -16.02 -8.88
C ILE A 144 -9.15 -15.41 -10.20
N LEU A 145 -9.69 -14.24 -10.53
CA LEU A 145 -9.32 -13.45 -11.70
C LEU A 145 -8.56 -12.20 -11.26
N LYS A 146 -7.45 -11.90 -11.96
CA LYS A 146 -6.70 -10.65 -11.83
C LYS A 146 -7.09 -9.77 -13.01
N LEU A 147 -7.77 -8.66 -12.76
CA LEU A 147 -8.22 -7.70 -13.77
C LEU A 147 -7.62 -6.32 -13.48
N ALA A 148 -7.24 -5.59 -14.52
CA ALA A 148 -6.73 -4.22 -14.40
C ALA A 148 -7.85 -3.16 -14.31
N SER A 149 -9.04 -3.50 -14.80
CA SER A 149 -10.28 -2.72 -14.71
C SER A 149 -11.46 -3.69 -14.81
N VAL A 150 -12.55 -3.40 -14.09
CA VAL A 150 -13.80 -4.17 -14.20
C VAL A 150 -14.55 -3.70 -15.43
N GLU A 151 -14.78 -4.58 -16.39
CA GLU A 151 -15.85 -4.38 -17.35
C GLU A 151 -17.16 -4.51 -16.57
N GLU A 152 -17.90 -3.39 -16.51
CA GLU A 152 -19.07 -3.12 -15.68
C GLU A 152 -19.93 -4.38 -15.41
N ASP A 153 -19.98 -4.77 -14.13
CA ASP A 153 -21.02 -5.59 -13.50
C ASP A 153 -21.28 -7.01 -14.05
N ALA A 154 -20.31 -7.92 -13.90
CA ALA A 154 -20.67 -9.33 -13.74
C ALA A 154 -21.12 -9.57 -12.27
N PRO A 155 -22.41 -9.78 -11.95
CA PRO A 155 -22.91 -10.00 -10.57
C PRO A 155 -22.29 -11.23 -9.88
N THR A 156 -21.59 -12.06 -10.66
CA THR A 156 -20.84 -13.25 -10.25
C THR A 156 -19.46 -12.94 -9.70
N LEU A 157 -18.92 -11.73 -9.92
CA LEU A 157 -17.62 -11.32 -9.41
C LEU A 157 -17.75 -10.80 -7.97
N LYS A 158 -16.97 -11.39 -7.08
CA LYS A 158 -16.87 -10.97 -5.67
C LYS A 158 -15.47 -10.42 -5.41
N ILE A 159 -15.40 -9.23 -4.84
CA ILE A 159 -14.14 -8.54 -4.53
C ILE A 159 -13.40 -9.30 -3.42
N LEU A 160 -12.13 -9.64 -3.64
CA LEU A 160 -11.31 -10.28 -2.61
C LEU A 160 -10.99 -9.31 -1.47
N HIS A 161 -11.17 -9.77 -0.24
CA HIS A 161 -10.91 -8.97 0.96
C HIS A 161 -10.71 -9.90 2.16
N GLY A 162 -9.57 -9.78 2.83
CA GLY A 162 -9.15 -10.64 3.93
C GLY A 162 -7.91 -11.49 3.61
N PRO A 163 -7.59 -12.45 4.48
CA PRO A 163 -6.39 -13.27 4.33
C PRO A 163 -6.48 -14.21 3.13
N TYR A 164 -5.33 -14.49 2.51
CA TYR A 164 -5.15 -15.38 1.38
C TYR A 164 -4.07 -16.42 1.69
N LYS A 165 -4.30 -17.67 1.29
CA LYS A 165 -3.32 -18.75 1.36
C LYS A 165 -3.42 -19.63 0.13
N LYS A 166 -2.28 -19.90 -0.51
CA LYS A 166 -2.12 -20.88 -1.58
C LYS A 166 -1.36 -22.09 -1.06
N LEU A 167 -1.94 -23.26 -1.25
CA LEU A 167 -1.44 -24.53 -0.74
C LEU A 167 -1.25 -25.51 -1.90
N GLN A 168 -0.21 -26.32 -1.82
CA GLN A 168 -0.02 -27.50 -2.68
C GLN A 168 0.53 -28.63 -1.81
N ASN A 169 -0.09 -29.82 -1.87
CA ASN A 169 0.28 -30.95 -1.02
C ASN A 169 0.36 -30.61 0.48
N ASN A 170 -0.60 -29.83 1.01
CA ASN A 170 -0.61 -29.27 2.38
C ASN A 170 0.57 -28.35 2.74
N LYS A 171 1.48 -28.06 1.81
CA LYS A 171 2.53 -27.06 1.99
C LYS A 171 2.06 -25.72 1.49
N VAL A 172 2.43 -24.66 2.21
CA VAL A 172 2.10 -23.28 1.86
C VAL A 172 3.06 -22.81 0.79
N LEU A 173 2.52 -22.36 -0.35
CA LEU A 173 3.29 -21.75 -1.43
C LEU A 173 3.25 -20.22 -1.36
N GLU A 174 2.14 -19.65 -0.91
CA GLU A 174 1.96 -18.20 -0.85
C GLU A 174 0.97 -17.83 0.25
N THR A 175 1.25 -16.74 0.96
CA THR A 175 0.33 -16.16 1.93
C THR A 175 0.31 -14.65 1.81
N GLY A 176 -0.84 -14.06 2.05
CA GLY A 176 -0.98 -12.61 2.01
C GLY A 176 -2.35 -12.16 2.46
N TYR A 177 -2.65 -10.90 2.15
CA TYR A 177 -3.95 -10.30 2.44
C TYR A 177 -4.42 -9.52 1.22
N TYR A 178 -5.71 -9.59 0.94
CA TYR A 178 -6.36 -8.71 0.00
C TYR A 178 -7.14 -7.63 0.76
N ALA A 179 -7.12 -6.40 0.26
CA ALA A 179 -7.96 -5.31 0.73
C ALA A 179 -8.64 -4.64 -0.46
N LEU A 180 -9.97 -4.67 -0.47
CA LEU A 180 -10.83 -4.09 -1.52
C LEU A 180 -10.41 -4.52 -2.94
N GLY A 181 -10.07 -5.80 -3.08
CA GLY A 181 -9.62 -6.37 -4.35
C GLY A 181 -8.14 -6.17 -4.64
N THR A 182 -7.36 -5.50 -3.81
CA THR A 182 -5.93 -5.24 -4.09
C THR A 182 -5.03 -6.01 -3.12
N ARG A 183 -3.76 -6.23 -3.48
CA ARG A 183 -2.77 -6.84 -2.55
C ARG A 183 -2.50 -5.87 -1.40
N HIS A 184 -2.53 -6.36 -0.17
CA HIS A 184 -2.32 -5.55 1.03
C HIS A 184 -1.52 -6.29 2.10
N LEU A 185 -0.93 -5.53 3.02
CA LEU A 185 -0.04 -5.98 4.08
C LEU A 185 1.10 -6.83 3.52
N ARG A 186 1.61 -7.76 4.32
CA ARG A 186 2.72 -8.62 3.98
C ARG A 186 2.29 -9.77 3.09
N TRP A 187 3.01 -9.97 2.00
CA TRP A 187 2.95 -11.09 1.08
C TRP A 187 4.23 -11.91 1.18
N GLU A 188 4.08 -13.22 1.34
CA GLU A 188 5.19 -14.16 1.50
C GLU A 188 5.01 -15.30 0.50
N ARG A 189 6.06 -15.57 -0.27
CA ARG A 189 6.13 -16.69 -1.21
C ARG A 189 7.15 -17.70 -0.71
N PHE A 190 6.78 -18.97 -0.77
CA PHE A 190 7.60 -20.09 -0.30
C PHE A 190 7.88 -21.05 -1.45
N ASP A 191 9.00 -21.74 -1.36
CA ASP A 191 9.32 -22.88 -2.22
C ASP A 191 8.53 -24.13 -1.80
N LYS A 192 8.54 -25.17 -2.63
CA LYS A 192 7.96 -26.51 -2.33
C LYS A 192 8.56 -27.15 -1.07
N ASN A 193 9.74 -26.70 -0.64
CA ASN A 193 10.39 -27.14 0.60
C ASN A 193 9.99 -26.30 1.83
N GLY A 194 9.21 -25.23 1.66
CA GLY A 194 8.81 -24.32 2.73
C GLY A 194 9.82 -23.20 3.02
N VAL A 195 10.87 -23.08 2.20
CA VAL A 195 11.85 -21.99 2.30
C VAL A 195 11.22 -20.69 1.79
N LEU A 196 11.37 -19.59 2.55
CA LEU A 196 10.87 -18.28 2.15
C LEU A 196 11.68 -17.73 0.97
N LEU A 197 11.03 -17.53 -0.18
CA LEU A 197 11.64 -17.00 -1.40
C LEU A 197 11.56 -15.48 -1.47
N SER A 198 10.38 -14.93 -1.17
CA SER A 198 10.18 -13.48 -1.21
C SER A 198 9.22 -13.02 -0.13
N LYS A 199 9.45 -11.79 0.33
CA LYS A 199 8.65 -11.11 1.33
C LYS A 199 8.50 -9.65 0.92
N VAL A 200 7.28 -9.25 0.60
CA VAL A 200 6.97 -7.90 0.10
C VAL A 200 5.80 -7.34 0.90
N HIS A 201 5.88 -6.06 1.26
CA HIS A 201 4.76 -5.37 1.89
C HIS A 201 4.03 -4.54 0.83
N TYR A 202 2.71 -4.62 0.82
CA TYR A 202 1.83 -3.87 -0.07
C TYR A 202 0.86 -2.99 0.71
N GLU A 203 0.55 -1.84 0.13
CA GLU A 203 -0.45 -0.90 0.58
C GLU A 203 -1.43 -0.63 -0.58
N MET A 204 -2.67 -1.12 -0.43
CA MET A 204 -3.74 -0.95 -1.42
C MET A 204 -3.34 -1.26 -2.89
N GLY A 205 -2.52 -2.30 -3.09
CA GLY A 205 -2.07 -2.78 -4.39
C GLY A 205 -0.64 -2.37 -4.78
N PHE A 206 -0.09 -1.33 -4.17
CA PHE A 206 1.26 -0.84 -4.44
C PHE A 206 2.27 -1.36 -3.42
N PRO A 207 3.53 -1.60 -3.78
CA PRO A 207 4.57 -1.87 -2.80
C PRO A 207 4.63 -0.74 -1.77
N ARG A 208 4.82 -1.07 -0.49
CA ARG A 208 4.88 -0.07 0.59
C ARG A 208 6.04 0.89 0.42
N ASP A 209 7.14 0.41 -0.14
CA ASP A 209 8.33 1.22 -0.36
C ASP A 209 8.24 2.02 -1.67
N ALA A 210 7.13 1.92 -2.42
CA ALA A 210 6.95 2.64 -3.67
C ALA A 210 6.96 4.17 -3.45
N ASN A 211 7.58 4.88 -4.39
CA ASN A 211 7.55 6.33 -4.40
C ASN A 211 6.28 6.78 -5.12
N VAL A 212 5.39 7.44 -4.39
CA VAL A 212 4.14 7.99 -4.92
C VAL A 212 4.26 9.51 -5.03
N SER A 213 4.10 10.02 -6.25
CA SER A 213 4.02 11.46 -6.52
C SER A 213 2.57 11.88 -6.77
N TYR A 214 2.25 13.14 -6.47
CA TYR A 214 0.90 13.69 -6.52
C TYR A 214 0.89 14.98 -7.37
N TYR A 215 -0.26 15.32 -7.96
CA TYR A 215 -0.41 16.54 -8.76
C TYR A 215 -0.62 17.81 -7.94
N GLY A 216 -1.16 17.70 -6.73
CA GLY A 216 -1.49 18.82 -5.85
C GLY A 216 -0.92 18.69 -4.44
N GLU A 217 -0.88 19.80 -3.71
CA GLU A 217 -0.42 19.84 -2.30
C GLU A 217 -1.34 19.05 -1.35
N ASP A 218 -2.62 18.94 -1.72
CA ASP A 218 -3.66 18.20 -1.01
C ASP A 218 -3.49 16.67 -1.11
N ARG A 219 -2.59 16.20 -2.00
CA ARG A 219 -2.29 14.78 -2.24
C ARG A 219 -3.52 13.93 -2.58
N SER A 220 -4.55 14.54 -3.15
CA SER A 220 -5.80 13.85 -3.51
C SER A 220 -5.67 13.05 -4.81
N LEU A 221 -4.84 13.53 -5.75
CA LEU A 221 -4.66 12.96 -7.08
C LEU A 221 -3.24 12.44 -7.25
N ILE A 222 -3.12 11.12 -7.48
CA ILE A 222 -1.84 10.46 -7.75
C ILE A 222 -1.40 10.81 -9.17
N ASN A 223 -0.14 11.19 -9.33
CA ASN A 223 0.51 11.45 -10.62
C ASN A 223 1.28 10.22 -11.08
N GLU A 224 2.14 9.65 -10.23
CA GLU A 224 3.00 8.54 -10.60
C GLU A 224 3.27 7.66 -9.40
N VAL A 225 3.35 6.34 -9.63
CA VAL A 225 3.76 5.35 -8.65
C VAL A 225 4.92 4.56 -9.21
N VAL A 226 6.09 4.77 -8.62
CA VAL A 226 7.34 4.10 -8.97
C VAL A 226 7.57 2.95 -7.98
N PRO A 227 7.57 1.69 -8.44
CA PRO A 227 7.55 0.54 -7.54
C PRO A 227 8.95 0.23 -7.00
N TYR A 228 9.18 0.47 -5.72
CA TYR A 228 10.38 0.01 -5.02
C TYR A 228 10.04 -1.11 -4.07
N VAL A 229 10.94 -2.09 -3.99
CA VAL A 229 10.90 -3.21 -3.05
C VAL A 229 12.30 -3.40 -2.48
N ASN A 230 12.46 -3.23 -1.16
CA ASN A 230 13.77 -3.33 -0.49
C ASN A 230 14.85 -2.43 -1.13
N GLY A 231 14.47 -1.22 -1.56
CA GLY A 231 15.37 -0.24 -2.19
C GLY A 231 15.72 -0.52 -3.65
N LYS A 232 15.18 -1.58 -4.27
CA LYS A 232 15.35 -1.89 -5.70
C LYS A 232 14.07 -1.54 -6.46
N LEU A 233 14.24 -0.99 -7.67
CA LEU A 233 13.13 -0.69 -8.57
C LEU A 233 12.59 -1.99 -9.19
N GLU A 234 11.47 -2.47 -8.64
CA GLU A 234 10.89 -3.78 -8.92
C GLU A 234 9.38 -3.76 -8.66
N GLY A 235 8.58 -4.15 -9.67
CA GLY A 235 7.13 -4.29 -9.57
C GLY A 235 6.33 -3.52 -10.62
N ASP A 236 5.04 -3.33 -10.35
CA ASP A 236 4.08 -2.71 -11.26
C ASP A 236 4.21 -1.17 -11.22
N TYR A 237 4.55 -0.55 -12.34
CA TYR A 237 4.61 0.91 -12.52
C TYR A 237 3.30 1.46 -13.08
N ALA A 238 2.88 2.61 -12.57
CA ALA A 238 1.68 3.30 -13.05
C ALA A 238 1.87 4.82 -13.03
N LYS A 239 1.51 5.46 -14.13
CA LYS A 239 1.40 6.92 -14.25
C LYS A 239 -0.02 7.29 -14.64
N PHE A 240 -0.52 8.36 -14.06
CA PHE A 240 -1.86 8.85 -14.25
C PHE A 240 -1.82 10.27 -14.80
N LEU A 241 -2.91 10.70 -15.40
CA LEU A 241 -3.18 12.08 -15.78
C LEU A 241 -3.89 12.80 -14.63
N ILE A 242 -3.95 14.13 -14.69
CA ILE A 242 -4.65 14.96 -13.70
C ILE A 242 -6.14 14.60 -13.55
N ASN A 243 -6.75 14.01 -14.57
CA ASN A 243 -8.13 13.53 -14.53
C ASN A 243 -8.28 12.16 -13.84
N GLY A 244 -7.21 11.62 -13.23
CA GLY A 244 -7.17 10.33 -12.54
C GLY A 244 -7.03 9.11 -13.45
N GLN A 245 -7.02 9.29 -14.77
CA GLN A 245 -6.94 8.18 -15.71
C GLN A 245 -5.51 7.73 -15.95
N ALA A 246 -5.32 6.45 -16.27
CA ALA A 246 -4.00 5.94 -16.62
C ALA A 246 -3.42 6.68 -17.84
N ASP A 247 -2.15 7.03 -17.78
CA ASP A 247 -1.32 7.51 -18.88
C ASP A 247 -0.36 6.41 -19.32
N TRP A 248 0.36 5.82 -18.35
CA TRP A 248 1.27 4.70 -18.56
C TRP A 248 1.06 3.60 -17.54
N ARG A 249 1.21 2.35 -17.98
CA ARG A 249 1.37 1.18 -17.11
C ARG A 249 2.49 0.30 -17.64
N GLY A 250 3.23 -0.33 -16.75
CA GLY A 250 4.33 -1.22 -17.11
C GLY A 250 4.88 -1.96 -15.90
N GLN A 251 5.97 -2.68 -16.10
CA GLN A 251 6.64 -3.42 -15.04
C GLN A 251 8.14 -3.12 -15.04
N PHE A 252 8.71 -3.06 -13.84
CA PHE A 252 10.15 -3.03 -13.63
C PHE A 252 10.63 -4.34 -12.99
N GLU A 253 11.79 -4.79 -13.41
CA GLU A 253 12.54 -5.88 -12.80
C GLU A 253 14.02 -5.53 -12.79
N ASN A 254 14.70 -5.64 -11.64
CA ASN A 254 16.10 -5.28 -11.46
C ASN A 254 16.46 -3.87 -11.98
N GLY A 255 15.55 -2.91 -11.83
CA GLY A 255 15.76 -1.53 -12.28
C GLY A 255 15.57 -1.28 -13.78
N LYS A 256 15.23 -2.31 -14.57
CA LYS A 256 14.96 -2.18 -16.00
C LYS A 256 13.47 -2.33 -16.29
N ARG A 257 13.02 -1.67 -17.36
CA ARG A 257 11.66 -1.84 -17.90
C ARG A 257 11.56 -3.22 -18.53
N VAL A 258 10.55 -3.99 -18.15
CA VAL A 258 10.32 -5.34 -18.66
C VAL A 258 8.88 -5.52 -19.14
N GLY A 259 8.70 -6.48 -20.04
CA GLY A 259 7.40 -6.86 -20.57
C GLY A 259 6.73 -5.77 -21.40
N VAL A 260 5.39 -5.80 -21.41
CA VAL A 260 4.58 -4.88 -22.19
C VAL A 260 4.30 -3.59 -21.41
N TRP A 261 4.63 -2.47 -22.03
CA TRP A 261 4.35 -1.13 -21.54
C TRP A 261 3.24 -0.50 -22.36
N THR A 262 2.19 -0.09 -21.66
CA THR A 262 0.97 0.38 -22.30
C THR A 262 0.79 1.87 -22.04
N LYS A 263 0.73 2.65 -23.12
CA LYS A 263 0.32 4.04 -23.09
C LYS A 263 -1.18 4.13 -23.35
N TYR A 264 -1.86 5.02 -22.65
CA TYR A 264 -3.30 5.24 -22.76
C TYR A 264 -3.62 6.61 -23.36
N TRP A 265 -4.84 6.77 -23.88
CA TRP A 265 -5.34 8.04 -24.41
C TRP A 265 -5.77 9.04 -23.32
N GLY A 266 -5.92 8.59 -22.06
CA GLY A 266 -6.41 9.43 -20.97
C GLY A 266 -7.93 9.59 -20.89
N PHE A 267 -8.69 8.82 -21.66
CA PHE A 267 -10.14 8.70 -21.54
C PHE A 267 -10.58 7.21 -21.62
N ARG A 268 -11.58 6.83 -20.79
CA ARG A 268 -12.19 5.49 -20.76
C ARG A 268 -11.18 4.32 -20.67
N ASN A 269 -10.01 4.57 -20.07
CA ASN A 269 -8.91 3.60 -20.00
C ASN A 269 -8.53 2.97 -21.36
N ARG A 270 -8.68 3.73 -22.47
CA ARG A 270 -8.37 3.24 -23.82
C ARG A 270 -6.88 3.23 -24.07
N ARG A 271 -6.36 2.07 -24.47
CA ARG A 271 -4.97 1.88 -24.89
C ARG A 271 -4.71 2.66 -26.18
N ARG A 272 -3.51 3.22 -26.29
CA ARG A 272 -3.01 3.94 -27.46
C ARG A 272 -1.82 3.20 -28.07
N TYR A 273 -0.81 2.89 -27.26
CA TYR A 273 0.38 2.16 -27.69
C TYR A 273 0.67 1.00 -26.74
N GLU A 274 1.15 -0.11 -27.28
CA GLU A 274 1.75 -1.21 -26.55
C GLU A 274 3.19 -1.42 -27.05
N TYR A 275 4.15 -1.16 -26.17
CA TYR A 275 5.57 -1.33 -26.42
C TYR A 275 6.06 -2.59 -25.74
N GLN A 276 6.93 -3.35 -26.39
CA GLN A 276 7.59 -4.50 -25.83
C GLN A 276 9.03 -4.16 -25.48
N TYR A 277 9.33 -4.32 -24.19
CA TYR A 277 10.69 -4.31 -23.68
C TYR A 277 11.20 -5.74 -23.57
N ALA A 278 12.41 -5.90 -23.03
CA ALA A 278 12.94 -7.22 -22.74
C ALA A 278 11.99 -8.04 -21.86
N GLU A 279 12.04 -9.36 -22.01
CA GLU A 279 11.21 -10.27 -21.22
C GLU A 279 11.63 -10.26 -19.75
N SER A 280 12.93 -10.14 -19.48
CA SER A 280 13.48 -10.14 -18.12
C SER A 280 14.40 -8.95 -17.85
N GLY A 281 14.57 -8.63 -16.55
CA GLY A 281 15.51 -7.59 -16.11
C GLY A 281 16.98 -7.96 -16.30
N TYR A 282 17.28 -9.21 -16.68
CA TYR A 282 18.64 -9.70 -16.91
C TYR A 282 19.14 -9.47 -18.33
N ASP A 283 18.21 -9.29 -19.27
CA ASP A 283 18.51 -9.02 -20.67
C ASP A 283 19.15 -7.63 -20.86
N PRO A 284 19.89 -7.41 -21.95
CA PRO A 284 20.43 -6.08 -22.28
C PRO A 284 19.28 -5.08 -22.40
N GLU A 285 19.50 -3.86 -21.89
CA GLU A 285 18.48 -2.81 -21.97
C GLU A 285 18.24 -2.41 -23.42
N VAL A 286 17.03 -2.67 -23.90
CA VAL A 286 16.59 -2.25 -25.23
C VAL A 286 16.26 -0.76 -25.16
N ALA A 287 17.14 0.08 -25.71
CA ALA A 287 16.96 1.53 -25.70
C ALA A 287 15.73 1.98 -26.48
N GLU A 288 15.44 1.30 -27.60
CA GLU A 288 14.29 1.56 -28.46
C GLU A 288 13.32 0.37 -28.37
N PRO A 289 12.28 0.45 -27.53
CA PRO A 289 11.34 -0.64 -27.37
C PRO A 289 10.56 -0.86 -28.67
N GLU A 290 10.21 -2.11 -28.94
CA GLU A 290 9.46 -2.44 -30.14
C GLU A 290 7.99 -2.05 -29.95
N LEU A 291 7.45 -1.23 -30.84
CA LEU A 291 6.00 -1.04 -30.91
C LEU A 291 5.37 -2.35 -31.41
N ILE A 292 4.49 -2.96 -30.62
CA ILE A 292 3.73 -4.14 -31.06
C ILE A 292 2.36 -3.72 -31.55
N ARG A 293 1.63 -2.89 -30.78
CA ARG A 293 0.26 -2.49 -31.14
C ARG A 293 0.02 -1.01 -31.01
N GLU A 294 -0.72 -0.46 -31.98
CA GLU A 294 -1.26 0.90 -31.94
C GLU A 294 -2.77 0.85 -32.11
N TYR A 295 -3.47 1.66 -31.31
CA TYR A 295 -4.92 1.77 -31.29
C TYR A 295 -5.36 3.19 -31.57
N ASN A 296 -6.42 3.33 -32.37
CA ASN A 296 -7.09 4.62 -32.56
C ASN A 296 -7.87 5.04 -31.30
N ARG A 297 -8.42 6.25 -31.32
CA ARG A 297 -9.26 6.76 -30.22
C ARG A 297 -10.48 5.88 -29.94
N ASN A 298 -10.95 5.10 -30.91
CA ASN A 298 -12.09 4.19 -30.82
C ASN A 298 -11.73 2.77 -30.36
N ALA A 299 -10.49 2.53 -29.91
CA ALA A 299 -9.96 1.22 -29.51
C ALA A 299 -9.87 0.19 -30.66
N VAL A 300 -9.86 0.65 -31.90
CA VAL A 300 -9.59 -0.17 -33.09
C VAL A 300 -8.09 -0.24 -33.31
N ILE A 301 -7.57 -1.44 -33.58
CA ILE A 301 -6.17 -1.69 -33.89
C ILE A 301 -5.84 -1.08 -35.26
N ILE A 302 -4.88 -0.15 -35.27
CA ILE A 302 -4.33 0.46 -36.49
C ILE A 302 -3.06 -0.31 -36.90
N TYR A 303 -2.25 -0.69 -35.93
CA TYR A 303 -0.99 -1.39 -36.16
C TYR A 303 -0.92 -2.61 -35.23
N ASP A 304 -0.51 -3.75 -35.77
CA ASP A 304 -0.22 -4.97 -35.02
C ASP A 304 0.94 -5.70 -35.70
N LYS A 305 2.11 -5.67 -35.04
CA LYS A 305 3.33 -6.31 -35.53
C LYS A 305 3.17 -7.83 -35.66
N GLU A 306 2.51 -8.48 -34.69
CA GLU A 306 2.35 -9.94 -34.68
C GLU A 306 1.43 -10.42 -35.81
N LYS A 307 0.44 -9.61 -36.16
CA LYS A 307 -0.54 -9.91 -37.22
C LYS A 307 -0.19 -9.30 -38.57
N ASN A 308 0.95 -8.63 -38.68
CA ASN A 308 1.36 -7.85 -39.86
C ASN A 308 0.27 -6.89 -40.37
N ILE A 309 -0.45 -6.25 -39.45
CA ILE A 309 -1.48 -5.26 -39.77
C ILE A 309 -0.84 -3.89 -39.69
N ASP A 310 -0.87 -3.14 -40.79
CA ASP A 310 -0.49 -1.73 -40.79
C ASP A 310 -1.51 -0.89 -41.57
N LYS A 311 -2.34 -0.18 -40.82
CA LYS A 311 -3.33 0.78 -41.34
C LYS A 311 -2.91 2.23 -41.04
N ARG A 312 -1.66 2.45 -40.63
CA ARG A 312 -1.15 3.80 -40.35
C ARG A 312 -1.17 4.61 -41.66
N GLY A 313 -1.79 5.78 -41.64
CA GLY A 313 -1.93 6.64 -42.83
C GLY A 313 -3.12 6.32 -43.74
N GLN A 314 -3.88 5.24 -43.49
CA GLN A 314 -5.20 5.11 -44.11
C GLN A 314 -6.16 6.11 -43.45
N PRO A 315 -7.08 6.76 -44.20
CA PRO A 315 -8.13 7.54 -43.58
C PRO A 315 -8.83 6.65 -42.56
N GLU A 316 -9.01 7.16 -41.33
CA GLU A 316 -9.72 6.41 -40.29
C GLU A 316 -10.99 5.88 -40.92
N ALA A 317 -11.23 4.56 -40.84
CA ALA A 317 -12.46 3.98 -41.34
C ALA A 317 -13.59 4.82 -40.76
N GLU A 318 -14.23 5.61 -41.62
CA GLU A 318 -15.23 6.59 -41.24
C GLU A 318 -16.21 5.91 -40.30
N ASP A 319 -16.65 6.65 -39.27
CA ASP A 319 -17.79 6.29 -38.44
C ASP A 319 -18.78 5.50 -39.30
N ARG A 320 -19.01 4.22 -38.94
CA ARG A 320 -19.92 3.31 -39.67
C ARG A 320 -21.01 4.13 -40.36
N PRO A 321 -21.14 4.11 -41.70
CA PRO A 321 -22.09 4.95 -42.41
C PRO A 321 -23.49 4.64 -41.85
N GLY A 322 -24.03 5.54 -41.03
CA GLY A 322 -25.28 5.31 -40.31
C GLY A 322 -25.39 5.94 -38.91
N MET A 323 -24.30 6.17 -38.18
CA MET A 323 -24.37 6.89 -36.89
C MET A 323 -24.15 8.39 -37.09
N ARG A 324 -25.22 9.09 -37.48
CA ARG A 324 -25.23 10.56 -37.41
C ARG A 324 -24.92 11.00 -35.97
N ARG A 325 -23.95 11.90 -35.80
CA ARG A 325 -23.80 12.66 -34.54
C ARG A 325 -25.19 13.20 -34.15
N PRO A 326 -25.71 12.96 -32.93
CA PRO A 326 -26.93 13.64 -32.52
C PRO A 326 -26.64 15.14 -32.60
N VAL A 327 -27.40 15.83 -33.45
CA VAL A 327 -27.35 17.28 -33.58
C VAL A 327 -27.56 17.87 -32.18
N PRO A 328 -26.75 18.84 -31.72
CA PRO A 328 -27.01 19.49 -30.44
C PRO A 328 -28.44 20.01 -30.46
N ARG A 329 -29.25 19.51 -29.52
CA ARG A 329 -30.66 19.89 -29.37
C ARG A 329 -30.69 21.40 -29.24
N ALA A 330 -31.18 22.08 -30.29
CA ALA A 330 -31.35 23.52 -30.27
C ALA A 330 -32.16 23.90 -29.02
N ALA A 331 -31.66 24.87 -28.27
CA ALA A 331 -32.34 25.41 -27.11
C ALA A 331 -33.79 25.78 -27.49
N PRO A 332 -34.79 25.46 -26.65
CA PRO A 332 -36.17 25.80 -26.95
C PRO A 332 -36.28 27.32 -27.11
N LYS A 333 -36.74 27.78 -28.29
CA LYS A 333 -37.09 29.18 -28.51
C LYS A 333 -38.17 29.57 -27.51
N ALA A 334 -37.91 30.61 -26.73
CA ALA A 334 -38.88 31.20 -25.82
C ALA A 334 -40.14 31.61 -26.60
N THR A 335 -41.30 31.14 -26.13
CA THR A 335 -42.60 31.55 -26.64
C THR A 335 -42.84 33.02 -26.29
N PRO A 336 -43.30 33.86 -27.24
CA PRO A 336 -43.62 35.24 -26.92
C PRO A 336 -44.89 35.27 -26.05
N LYS A 337 -44.82 35.99 -24.92
CA LYS A 337 -45.97 36.29 -24.07
C LYS A 337 -47.06 36.95 -24.92
N ARG A 338 -48.23 36.30 -25.01
CA ARG A 338 -49.42 36.89 -25.60
C ARG A 338 -50.03 37.83 -24.56
N SER A 339 -49.98 39.13 -24.82
CA SER A 339 -50.73 40.14 -24.08
C SER A 339 -52.19 40.10 -24.53
N LYS A 340 -53.10 39.74 -23.62
CA LYS A 340 -54.39 40.40 -23.37
C LYS A 340 -55.09 39.71 -22.21
#